data_AF-C5B497-F1
#
_entry.id   AF-C5B497-F1
#
_cell.length_a   1.000
_cell.length_b   1.000
_cell.length_c   1.000
_cell.angle_alpha   90.00
_cell.angle_beta   90.00
_cell.angle_gamma   90.00
#
_symmetry.space_group_name_H-M   'P 1'
#
loop_
_entity.id
_entity.type
_entity.pdbx_description
1 polymer ?
#
loop_
_entity_poly.entity_id
_entity_poly.type
_entity_poly.pdbx_seq_one_letter_code
_entity_poly.pdbx_strand_id
1 'polypeptide(L)'
;MIDDVLSRLRRNNMSATGLSLVEGKAVADPSQLPEHLVEIHVFEDANRAQSFVDGLRYASANGIAWTWEPGREIGNRCVLTARFAEDRPAGATLADAVPVIGHARNDWDARYRAESDKERRLDDERRREADRVRMRPLREALAEAGIAVGEGALNWVRCKSSGVTIQFVGDAVYEIDCDLHVNRREGDGPLMERYAAYAAEHGIVFDPGSLELRCASVAAPAEASAAVRRMEEVLAGFGPLEKAYWHERFMETMSATPRIRAFLEGVAQGEARIDIVRRNLQIRAGGILMKRSEIARLVSAGWLASDDDYFPREVGVTEAGLTAIGHAPVPDEAAPEEPTPSPAPFR
;
A
#
# COMPACT_ATOMS: atom_id res chain seq x y z
N MET A 1 24.83 -39.53 -2.68
CA MET A 1 24.74 -38.12 -2.25
C MET A 1 23.62 -37.95 -1.21
N ILE A 2 22.39 -38.39 -1.49
CA ILE A 2 21.25 -38.32 -0.55
C ILE A 2 21.53 -39.05 0.77
N ASP A 3 21.96 -40.32 0.73
CA ASP A 3 22.27 -41.09 1.96
C ASP A 3 23.45 -40.49 2.76
N ASP A 4 24.44 -39.91 2.08
CA ASP A 4 25.58 -39.23 2.71
C ASP A 4 25.13 -37.95 3.45
N VAL A 5 24.18 -37.18 2.87
CA VAL A 5 23.63 -35.98 3.50
C VAL A 5 22.72 -36.32 4.69
N LEU A 6 21.83 -37.31 4.56
CA LEU A 6 20.95 -37.74 5.65
C LEU A 6 21.73 -38.34 6.82
N SER A 7 22.78 -39.11 6.54
CA SER A 7 23.65 -39.69 7.58
C SER A 7 24.35 -38.64 8.46
N ARG A 8 24.42 -37.38 7.99
CA ARG A 8 25.02 -36.24 8.70
C ARG A 8 24.01 -35.43 9.50
N LEU A 9 22.71 -35.70 9.40
CA LEU A 9 21.69 -34.98 10.16
C LEU A 9 21.90 -35.19 11.66
N ARG A 10 21.95 -34.07 12.39
CA ARG A 10 22.14 -33.98 13.83
C ARG A 10 20.99 -33.20 14.45
N ARG A 11 20.58 -33.56 15.67
CA ARG A 11 19.76 -32.72 16.55
C ARG A 11 20.63 -31.65 17.17
N ASN A 12 20.23 -30.40 16.99
CA ASN A 12 20.86 -29.24 17.57
C ASN A 12 19.80 -28.25 18.02
N ASN A 13 19.52 -28.22 19.33
CA ASN A 13 18.50 -27.33 19.90
C ASN A 13 18.88 -25.84 19.82
N MET A 14 20.11 -25.52 19.42
CA MET A 14 20.56 -24.15 19.20
C MET A 14 20.33 -23.67 17.76
N SER A 15 20.11 -24.58 16.80
CA SER A 15 19.74 -24.19 15.45
C SER A 15 18.25 -23.85 15.42
N ALA A 16 17.87 -22.95 14.53
CA ALA A 16 16.50 -22.51 14.45
C ALA A 16 15.55 -23.67 14.06
N THR A 17 16.03 -24.65 13.27
CA THR A 17 15.26 -25.83 12.84
C THR A 17 15.22 -26.94 13.88
N GLY A 18 15.99 -26.81 14.98
CA GLY A 18 16.27 -27.90 15.91
C GLY A 18 17.20 -28.99 15.33
N LEU A 19 17.68 -28.81 14.09
CA LEU A 19 18.52 -29.74 13.35
C LEU A 19 19.74 -29.02 12.74
N SER A 20 20.85 -29.73 12.60
CA SER A 20 22.08 -29.23 11.96
C SER A 20 22.74 -30.36 11.17
N LEU A 21 23.52 -30.00 10.15
CA LEU A 21 24.39 -30.94 9.40
C LEU A 21 25.86 -30.86 9.86
N VAL A 22 26.17 -29.97 10.80
CA VAL A 22 27.54 -29.67 11.24
C VAL A 22 27.76 -30.07 12.70
N GLU A 23 26.84 -29.71 13.60
CA GLU A 23 27.00 -29.88 15.05
C GLU A 23 25.79 -30.58 15.69
N GLY A 24 26.00 -31.29 16.80
CA GLY A 24 24.94 -31.92 17.59
C GLY A 24 24.96 -33.46 17.58
N LYS A 25 23.86 -34.07 18.05
CA LYS A 25 23.74 -35.54 18.21
C LYS A 25 23.11 -36.19 16.97
N ALA A 26 23.68 -37.28 16.46
CA ALA A 26 23.15 -37.99 15.29
C ALA A 26 21.66 -38.37 15.45
N VAL A 27 20.89 -38.12 14.38
CA VAL A 27 19.51 -38.59 14.25
C VAL A 27 19.57 -40.03 13.72
N ALA A 28 19.07 -40.98 14.49
CA ALA A 28 19.10 -42.40 14.13
C ALA A 28 17.77 -42.91 13.57
N ASP A 29 16.66 -42.28 13.93
CA ASP A 29 15.31 -42.74 13.57
C ASP A 29 14.33 -41.56 13.40
N PRO A 30 13.23 -41.73 12.63
CA PRO A 30 12.28 -40.66 12.35
C PRO A 30 11.56 -40.09 13.57
N SER A 31 11.41 -40.84 14.67
CA SER A 31 10.72 -40.35 15.86
C SER A 31 11.48 -39.21 16.57
N GLN A 32 12.78 -39.09 16.27
CA GLN A 32 13.66 -38.04 16.80
C GLN A 32 13.58 -36.73 16.02
N LEU A 33 12.90 -36.70 14.86
CA LEU A 33 12.69 -35.49 14.07
C LEU A 33 11.55 -34.65 14.66
N PRO A 34 11.51 -33.33 14.38
CA PRO A 34 10.36 -32.50 14.69
C PRO A 34 9.06 -33.05 14.09
N GLU A 35 7.92 -32.67 14.68
CA GLU A 35 6.58 -33.09 14.20
C GLU A 35 6.20 -32.45 12.87
N HIS A 36 6.76 -31.27 12.58
CA HIS A 36 6.54 -30.54 11.34
C HIS A 36 7.53 -30.98 10.25
N LEU A 37 7.16 -30.73 8.99
CA LEU A 37 7.97 -31.06 7.83
C LEU A 37 9.31 -30.32 7.85
N VAL A 38 10.39 -31.08 7.71
CA VAL A 38 11.75 -30.56 7.50
C VAL A 38 12.27 -31.05 6.16
N GLU A 39 12.84 -30.16 5.36
CA GLU A 39 13.45 -30.48 4.07
C GLU A 39 14.94 -30.12 4.09
N ILE A 40 15.75 -30.89 3.33
CA ILE A 40 17.17 -30.59 3.10
C ILE A 40 17.35 -30.23 1.64
N HIS A 41 17.72 -28.99 1.37
CA HIS A 41 18.05 -28.54 0.02
C HIS A 41 19.55 -28.59 -0.19
N VAL A 42 20.01 -29.28 -1.24
CA VAL A 42 21.45 -29.44 -1.56
C VAL A 42 21.75 -28.71 -2.87
N PHE A 43 22.67 -27.76 -2.81
CA PHE A 43 23.07 -26.89 -3.91
C PHE A 43 24.44 -27.28 -4.49
N GLU A 44 24.75 -26.75 -5.67
CA GLU A 44 26.06 -26.96 -6.30
C GLU A 44 27.19 -26.21 -5.58
N ASP A 45 26.91 -25.01 -5.05
CA ASP A 45 27.87 -24.14 -4.38
C ASP A 45 27.23 -23.34 -3.23
N ALA A 46 28.08 -22.70 -2.43
CA ALA A 46 27.67 -22.00 -1.22
C ALA A 46 26.93 -20.68 -1.49
N ASN A 47 27.26 -19.99 -2.59
CA ASN A 47 26.62 -18.71 -2.94
C ASN A 47 25.14 -18.93 -3.29
N ARG A 48 24.83 -20.05 -3.95
CA ARG A 48 23.45 -20.45 -4.26
C ARG A 48 22.66 -20.85 -3.03
N ALA A 49 23.26 -21.61 -2.12
CA ALA A 49 22.66 -21.94 -0.84
C ALA A 49 22.32 -20.66 -0.05
N GLN A 50 23.25 -19.70 -0.01
CA GLN A 50 23.03 -18.39 0.63
C GLN A 50 21.93 -17.58 -0.07
N SER A 51 21.94 -17.51 -1.41
CA SER A 51 20.91 -16.81 -2.18
C SER A 51 19.52 -17.41 -2.01
N PHE A 52 19.43 -18.74 -1.85
CA PHE A 52 18.18 -19.43 -1.53
C PHE A 52 17.66 -19.05 -0.15
N VAL A 53 18.52 -19.02 0.87
CA VAL A 53 18.15 -18.53 2.22
C VAL A 53 17.69 -17.08 2.16
N ASP A 54 18.41 -16.21 1.45
CA ASP A 54 18.04 -14.81 1.33
C ASP A 54 16.71 -14.64 0.58
N GLY A 55 16.49 -15.35 -0.53
CA GLY A 55 15.20 -15.34 -1.24
C GLY A 55 14.04 -15.83 -0.38
N LEU A 56 14.26 -16.88 0.42
CA LEU A 56 13.23 -17.41 1.32
C LEU A 56 12.89 -16.46 2.47
N ARG A 57 13.86 -15.70 3.01
CA ARG A 57 13.61 -14.65 4.02
C ARG A 57 12.60 -13.61 3.56
N TYR A 58 12.42 -13.43 2.25
CA TYR A 58 11.45 -12.49 1.67
C TYR A 58 10.11 -13.13 1.26
N ALA A 59 9.96 -14.46 1.33
CA ALA A 59 8.89 -15.18 0.62
C ALA A 59 7.87 -15.98 1.46
N SER A 60 8.02 -16.21 2.77
CA SER A 60 7.05 -17.06 3.52
C SER A 60 6.75 -16.62 4.95
N ALA A 61 5.49 -16.85 5.39
CA ALA A 61 4.98 -16.54 6.73
C ALA A 61 4.56 -17.77 7.56
N ASN A 62 4.55 -18.99 6.99
CA ASN A 62 3.91 -20.16 7.63
C ASN A 62 4.85 -21.34 7.95
N GLY A 63 6.10 -21.02 8.25
CA GLY A 63 7.04 -21.98 8.83
C GLY A 63 8.45 -21.56 8.53
N ILE A 64 9.21 -21.13 9.54
CA ILE A 64 10.61 -20.78 9.30
C ILE A 64 11.49 -21.07 10.49
N ALA A 65 12.35 -22.04 10.27
CA ALA A 65 13.75 -21.84 10.52
C ALA A 65 14.55 -22.29 9.30
N TRP A 66 15.41 -21.42 8.77
CA TRP A 66 16.35 -21.78 7.71
C TRP A 66 17.75 -21.52 8.21
N THR A 67 18.52 -22.58 8.41
CA THR A 67 19.89 -22.47 8.89
C THR A 67 20.81 -22.88 7.77
N TRP A 68 21.45 -21.89 7.16
CA TRP A 68 22.70 -22.10 6.44
C TRP A 68 23.82 -22.02 7.48
N GLU A 69 24.49 -23.14 7.71
CA GLU A 69 25.60 -23.22 8.64
C GLU A 69 26.89 -23.50 7.86
N PRO A 70 27.91 -22.63 7.98
CA PRO A 70 29.17 -22.87 7.29
C PRO A 70 29.83 -24.14 7.86
N GLY A 71 30.14 -25.10 6.99
CA GLY A 71 30.70 -26.41 7.33
C GLY A 71 31.68 -26.94 6.27
N ARG A 72 32.23 -28.15 6.45
CA ARG A 72 33.18 -28.72 5.47
C ARG A 72 32.46 -29.13 4.18
N GLU A 73 32.86 -28.49 3.08
CA GLU A 73 32.43 -28.63 1.66
C GLU A 73 30.94 -28.83 1.37
N ILE A 74 30.32 -29.91 1.84
CA ILE A 74 28.91 -30.26 1.62
C ILE A 74 27.99 -29.38 2.50
N GLY A 75 28.38 -29.09 3.74
CA GLY A 75 27.58 -28.25 4.65
C GLY A 75 27.35 -26.84 4.12
N ASN A 76 28.37 -26.25 3.49
CA ASN A 76 28.26 -24.94 2.84
C ASN A 76 27.27 -24.90 1.67
N ARG A 77 26.87 -26.06 1.15
CA ARG A 77 25.98 -26.20 0.00
C ARG A 77 24.59 -26.69 0.39
N CYS A 78 24.33 -26.95 1.67
CA CYS A 78 23.05 -27.46 2.13
C CYS A 78 22.29 -26.41 2.93
N VAL A 79 20.97 -26.40 2.80
CA VAL A 79 20.06 -25.55 3.58
C VAL A 79 18.98 -26.43 4.19
N LEU A 80 18.80 -26.33 5.50
CA LEU A 80 17.70 -26.97 6.21
C LEU A 80 16.50 -26.03 6.23
N THR A 81 15.31 -26.55 5.93
CA THR A 81 14.04 -25.82 6.00
C THR A 81 13.05 -26.54 6.90
N ALA A 82 12.24 -25.78 7.62
CA ALA A 82 11.17 -26.30 8.46
C ALA A 82 9.86 -25.57 8.12
N ARG A 83 8.81 -26.33 7.80
CA ARG A 83 7.47 -25.81 7.50
C ARG A 83 6.53 -26.15 8.65
N PHE A 84 6.43 -25.26 9.64
CA PHE A 84 5.66 -25.50 10.85
C PHE A 84 4.16 -25.76 10.63
N ALA A 85 3.59 -25.30 9.51
CA ALA A 85 2.18 -25.54 9.16
C ALA A 85 1.93 -26.87 8.44
N GLU A 86 2.99 -27.58 8.04
CA GLU A 86 2.89 -28.88 7.37
C GLU A 86 3.41 -29.96 8.30
N ASP A 87 2.64 -31.03 8.49
CA ASP A 87 3.08 -32.17 9.29
C ASP A 87 4.18 -32.95 8.55
N ARG A 88 5.10 -33.53 9.32
CA ARG A 88 6.12 -34.42 8.78
C ARG A 88 5.46 -35.59 8.04
N PRO A 89 5.96 -35.97 6.85
CA PRO A 89 5.49 -37.14 6.13
C PRO A 89 5.51 -38.39 7.01
N ALA A 90 4.43 -39.16 6.99
CA ALA A 90 4.36 -40.44 7.69
C ALA A 90 5.24 -41.46 6.95
N GLY A 91 6.43 -41.71 7.48
CA GLY A 91 7.45 -42.58 6.88
C GLY A 91 8.09 -43.52 7.90
N ALA A 92 8.44 -44.73 7.47
CA ALA A 92 9.11 -45.72 8.33
C ALA A 92 10.62 -45.45 8.43
N THR A 93 11.21 -44.75 7.46
CA THR A 93 12.65 -44.44 7.41
C THR A 93 12.91 -42.93 7.40
N LEU A 94 14.15 -42.52 7.70
CA LEU A 94 14.53 -41.11 7.68
C LEU A 94 14.45 -40.50 6.26
N ALA A 95 14.71 -41.29 5.23
CA ALA A 95 14.61 -40.83 3.83
C ALA A 95 13.17 -40.54 3.42
N ASP A 96 12.20 -41.25 4.00
CA ASP A 96 10.78 -41.00 3.78
C ASP A 96 10.28 -39.76 4.55
N ALA A 97 10.88 -39.51 5.72
CA ALA A 97 10.45 -38.47 6.65
C ALA A 97 11.09 -37.10 6.42
N VAL A 98 12.24 -37.05 5.72
CA VAL A 98 13.00 -35.81 5.43
C VAL A 98 13.34 -35.77 3.94
N PRO A 99 12.56 -35.02 3.13
CA PRO A 99 12.86 -34.86 1.72
C PRO A 99 14.23 -34.20 1.51
N VAL A 100 15.09 -34.85 0.72
CA VAL A 100 16.36 -34.26 0.25
C VAL A 100 16.20 -33.82 -1.19
N ILE A 101 16.25 -32.52 -1.41
CA ILE A 101 15.97 -31.89 -2.69
C ILE A 101 17.28 -31.35 -3.27
N GLY A 102 17.73 -31.98 -4.36
CA GLY A 102 18.94 -31.55 -5.07
C GLY A 102 18.65 -30.45 -6.09
N HIS A 103 19.41 -29.36 -6.02
CA HIS A 103 19.35 -28.23 -6.95
C HIS A 103 20.59 -28.25 -7.85
N ALA A 104 20.54 -29.08 -8.89
CA ALA A 104 21.59 -29.13 -9.92
C ALA A 104 21.51 -27.91 -10.84
N ARG A 105 22.61 -27.60 -11.54
CA ARG A 105 22.78 -26.42 -12.42
C ARG A 105 21.69 -26.19 -13.49
N ASN A 106 20.82 -27.16 -13.76
CA ASN A 106 19.89 -27.13 -14.89
C ASN A 106 18.45 -27.60 -14.53
N ASP A 107 17.68 -26.85 -13.74
CA ASP A 107 16.23 -27.15 -13.66
C ASP A 107 15.27 -25.96 -13.52
N TRP A 108 15.66 -24.72 -13.88
CA TRP A 108 14.66 -23.66 -14.08
C TRP A 108 14.86 -22.78 -15.33
N ASP A 109 16.10 -22.45 -15.71
CA ASP A 109 16.34 -21.58 -16.88
C ASP A 109 16.51 -22.31 -18.23
N ALA A 110 16.78 -23.62 -18.22
CA ALA A 110 17.13 -24.37 -19.44
C ALA A 110 15.94 -25.06 -20.11
N ARG A 111 14.92 -25.52 -19.36
CA ARG A 111 13.77 -26.25 -19.93
C ARG A 111 12.66 -25.35 -20.47
N TYR A 112 12.67 -24.05 -20.17
CA TYR A 112 11.76 -23.08 -20.79
C TYR A 112 12.38 -22.33 -21.99
N ARG A 113 13.70 -22.42 -22.23
CA ARG A 113 14.40 -21.65 -23.29
C ARG A 113 15.16 -22.48 -24.34
N ALA A 114 15.15 -23.82 -24.28
CA ALA A 114 16.03 -24.64 -25.14
C ALA A 114 15.35 -25.35 -26.33
N GLU A 115 14.01 -25.35 -26.46
CA GLU A 115 13.35 -26.00 -27.62
C GLU A 115 12.77 -25.04 -28.66
N SER A 116 13.02 -23.72 -28.58
CA SER A 116 12.47 -22.75 -29.55
C SER A 116 13.43 -21.66 -30.09
N ASP A 117 14.72 -21.65 -29.77
CA ASP A 117 15.49 -20.39 -29.82
C ASP A 117 16.89 -20.48 -30.46
N LYS A 118 16.97 -20.90 -31.73
CA LYS A 118 18.17 -20.61 -32.57
C LYS A 118 17.88 -19.59 -33.68
N GLU A 119 16.67 -19.57 -34.23
CA GLU A 119 16.20 -18.47 -35.08
C GLU A 119 15.70 -17.26 -34.26
N ARG A 120 15.11 -17.51 -33.08
CA ARG A 120 14.52 -16.47 -32.22
C ARG A 120 15.54 -15.56 -31.51
N ARG A 121 16.75 -16.04 -31.19
CA ARG A 121 17.77 -15.25 -30.46
C ARG A 121 18.36 -14.09 -31.27
N LEU A 122 18.59 -14.31 -32.57
CA LEU A 122 19.04 -13.25 -33.47
C LEU A 122 17.94 -12.22 -33.74
N ASP A 123 16.68 -12.63 -33.66
CA ASP A 123 15.53 -11.73 -33.79
C ASP A 123 15.23 -10.98 -32.49
N ASP A 124 15.41 -11.58 -31.31
CA ASP A 124 15.19 -10.92 -30.01
C ASP A 124 16.32 -9.95 -29.63
N GLU A 125 17.57 -10.21 -30.01
CA GLU A 125 18.65 -9.22 -29.88
C GLU A 125 18.48 -8.06 -30.86
N ARG A 126 18.05 -8.33 -32.10
CA ARG A 126 17.70 -7.27 -33.07
C ARG A 126 16.48 -6.46 -32.61
N ARG A 127 15.47 -7.09 -32.03
CA ARG A 127 14.30 -6.41 -31.43
C ARG A 127 14.71 -5.57 -30.23
N ARG A 128 15.48 -6.11 -29.28
CA ARG A 128 16.02 -5.34 -28.14
C ARG A 128 16.83 -4.13 -28.56
N GLU A 129 17.68 -4.28 -29.57
CA GLU A 129 18.47 -3.15 -30.06
C GLU A 129 17.59 -2.14 -30.82
N ALA A 130 16.65 -2.60 -31.65
CA ALA A 130 15.69 -1.73 -32.32
C ALA A 130 14.83 -0.94 -31.32
N ASP A 131 14.37 -1.59 -30.26
CA ASP A 131 13.59 -0.99 -29.18
C ASP A 131 14.44 -0.03 -28.33
N ARG A 132 15.70 -0.36 -28.06
CA ARG A 132 16.64 0.55 -27.39
C ARG A 132 16.90 1.80 -28.22
N VAL A 133 17.06 1.67 -29.54
CA VAL A 133 17.21 2.80 -30.46
C VAL A 133 15.93 3.62 -30.51
N ARG A 134 14.77 2.97 -30.59
CA ARG A 134 13.45 3.60 -30.62
C ARG A 134 13.11 4.38 -29.35
N MET A 135 13.48 3.86 -28.18
CA MET A 135 13.22 4.49 -26.88
C MET A 135 14.29 5.53 -26.49
N ARG A 136 15.40 5.61 -27.22
CA ARG A 136 16.50 6.55 -26.94
C ARG A 136 16.03 8.01 -26.91
N PRO A 137 15.25 8.53 -27.89
CA PRO A 137 14.80 9.91 -27.87
C PRO A 137 13.92 10.24 -26.65
N LEU A 138 13.08 9.29 -26.23
CA LEU A 138 12.28 9.43 -25.00
C LEU A 138 13.17 9.50 -23.75
N ARG A 139 14.14 8.60 -23.63
CA ARG A 139 15.07 8.58 -22.49
C ARG A 139 15.90 9.85 -22.43
N GLU A 140 16.35 10.37 -23.56
CA GLU A 140 17.09 11.63 -23.67
C GLU A 140 16.21 12.83 -23.26
N ALA A 141 14.99 12.92 -23.77
CA ALA A 141 14.06 14.01 -23.42
C ALA A 141 13.70 14.01 -21.91
N LEU A 142 13.49 12.83 -21.33
CA LEU A 142 13.23 12.70 -19.89
C LEU A 142 14.47 13.04 -19.05
N ALA A 143 15.67 12.61 -19.49
CA ALA A 143 16.92 12.94 -18.81
C ALA A 143 17.22 14.45 -18.87
N GLU A 144 16.98 15.11 -19.99
CA GLU A 144 17.11 16.57 -20.16
C GLU A 144 16.14 17.32 -19.22
N ALA A 145 14.93 16.79 -19.03
CA ALA A 145 13.96 17.30 -18.06
C ALA A 145 14.26 16.92 -16.58
N GLY A 146 15.39 16.24 -16.33
CA GLY A 146 15.81 15.82 -14.99
C GLY A 146 14.99 14.66 -14.40
N ILE A 147 14.30 13.88 -15.24
CA ILE A 147 13.45 12.76 -14.83
C ILE A 147 14.23 11.46 -14.98
N ALA A 148 14.54 10.82 -13.85
CA ALA A 148 15.25 9.54 -13.85
C ALA A 148 14.30 8.38 -14.18
N VAL A 149 14.64 7.59 -15.19
CA VAL A 149 13.89 6.39 -15.58
C VAL A 149 14.65 5.11 -15.30
N GLY A 150 13.92 4.06 -14.90
CA GLY A 150 14.40 2.69 -14.80
C GLY A 150 14.41 1.99 -16.16
N GLU A 151 15.06 0.84 -16.22
CA GLU A 151 14.91 -0.07 -17.36
C GLU A 151 13.53 -0.76 -17.25
N GLY A 152 12.67 -0.55 -18.25
CA GLY A 152 11.41 -1.28 -18.42
C GLY A 152 11.54 -2.39 -19.47
N ALA A 153 10.43 -3.07 -19.80
CA ALA A 153 10.42 -4.04 -20.89
C ALA A 153 10.62 -3.33 -22.25
N LEU A 154 10.63 -4.12 -23.33
CA LEU A 154 10.95 -3.69 -24.70
C LEU A 154 10.25 -2.39 -25.14
N ASN A 155 9.02 -2.13 -24.68
CA ASN A 155 8.19 -1.02 -25.15
C ASN A 155 7.81 0.00 -24.07
N TRP A 156 8.42 0.00 -22.88
CA TRP A 156 8.05 0.97 -21.83
C TRP A 156 9.20 1.33 -20.90
N VAL A 157 9.04 2.44 -20.16
CA VAL A 157 9.95 2.89 -19.10
C VAL A 157 9.16 3.33 -17.89
N ARG A 158 9.76 3.21 -16.70
CA ARG A 158 9.18 3.71 -15.45
C ARG A 158 9.99 4.86 -14.89
N CYS A 159 9.33 5.94 -14.48
CA CYS A 159 9.94 7.00 -13.69
C CYS A 159 10.28 6.46 -12.29
N LYS A 160 11.54 6.57 -11.88
CA LYS A 160 12.02 6.00 -10.60
C LYS A 160 11.44 6.69 -9.37
N SER A 161 11.17 8.00 -9.46
CA SER A 161 10.68 8.84 -8.37
C SER A 161 9.22 8.62 -8.05
N SER A 162 8.39 8.48 -9.09
CA SER A 162 6.94 8.57 -9.01
C SER A 162 6.22 7.28 -9.37
N GLY A 163 6.92 6.33 -10.00
CA GLY A 163 6.31 5.09 -10.44
C GLY A 163 5.45 5.23 -11.70
N VAL A 164 5.37 6.43 -12.30
CA VAL A 164 4.69 6.69 -13.58
C VAL A 164 5.32 5.87 -14.68
N THR A 165 4.49 5.20 -15.47
CA THR A 165 4.88 4.38 -16.61
C THR A 165 4.63 5.16 -17.90
N ILE A 166 5.57 5.06 -18.83
CA ILE A 166 5.43 5.59 -20.19
C ILE A 166 5.65 4.42 -21.14
N GLN A 167 4.62 4.08 -21.90
CA GLN A 167 4.65 2.96 -22.83
C GLN A 167 4.46 3.42 -24.27
N PHE A 168 5.14 2.75 -25.18
CA PHE A 168 5.04 2.98 -26.61
C PHE A 168 3.85 2.20 -27.17
N VAL A 169 2.97 2.90 -27.88
CA VAL A 169 1.78 2.35 -28.56
C VAL A 169 1.84 2.70 -30.05
N GLY A 170 1.77 1.68 -30.91
CA GLY A 170 1.88 1.87 -32.36
C GLY A 170 3.28 2.30 -32.79
N ASP A 171 3.38 3.34 -33.64
CA ASP A 171 4.64 3.79 -34.27
C ASP A 171 5.21 5.13 -33.78
N ALA A 172 4.44 5.96 -33.06
CA ALA A 172 4.88 7.26 -32.54
C ALA A 172 4.15 7.72 -31.26
N VAL A 173 3.19 6.95 -30.75
CA VAL A 173 2.29 7.39 -29.68
C VAL A 173 2.75 6.80 -28.36
N TYR A 174 2.74 7.60 -27.30
CA TYR A 174 3.08 7.16 -25.95
C TYR A 174 1.86 7.24 -25.05
N GLU A 175 1.50 6.14 -24.41
CA GLU A 175 0.55 6.13 -23.30
C GLU A 175 1.31 6.34 -21.98
N ILE A 176 0.68 7.09 -21.08
CA ILE A 176 1.27 7.49 -19.81
C ILE A 176 0.27 7.16 -18.72
N ASP A 177 0.65 6.21 -17.88
CA ASP A 177 -0.21 5.66 -16.84
C ASP A 177 0.51 5.58 -15.49
N CYS A 178 -0.26 5.42 -14.43
CA CYS A 178 0.24 5.11 -13.11
C CYS A 178 -0.79 4.27 -12.36
N ASP A 179 -0.39 3.06 -11.97
CA ASP A 179 -1.14 2.25 -11.02
C ASP A 179 -1.08 2.87 -9.63
N LEU A 180 -2.24 2.97 -8.98
CA LEU A 180 -2.35 3.43 -7.61
C LEU A 180 -2.57 2.26 -6.67
N HIS A 181 -1.64 2.09 -5.74
CA HIS A 181 -1.80 1.15 -4.64
C HIS A 181 -2.51 1.84 -3.47
N VAL A 182 -3.82 2.03 -3.61
CA VAL A 182 -4.69 2.48 -2.50
C VAL A 182 -5.37 1.27 -1.88
N ASN A 183 -5.30 1.15 -0.55
CA ASN A 183 -6.05 0.13 0.18
C ASN A 183 -7.53 0.53 0.18
N ARG A 184 -8.34 -0.04 -0.72
CA ARG A 184 -9.78 0.18 -0.72
C ARG A 184 -10.39 -0.32 0.59
N ARG A 185 -10.92 0.60 1.38
CA ARG A 185 -11.75 0.32 2.56
C ARG A 185 -13.22 0.55 2.24
N GLU A 186 -14.07 -0.09 3.02
CA GLU A 186 -15.51 0.16 2.97
C GLU A 186 -15.76 1.64 3.33
N GLY A 187 -16.40 2.37 2.41
CA GLY A 187 -16.65 3.81 2.57
C GLY A 187 -15.76 4.75 1.76
N ASP A 188 -14.72 4.27 1.06
CA ASP A 188 -13.80 5.13 0.28
C ASP A 188 -14.38 5.65 -1.05
N GLY A 189 -15.61 5.27 -1.42
CA GLY A 189 -16.26 5.71 -2.66
C GLY A 189 -16.21 7.24 -2.86
N PRO A 190 -16.62 8.06 -1.87
CA PRO A 190 -16.53 9.51 -1.94
C PRO A 190 -15.09 10.05 -2.02
N LEU A 191 -14.10 9.35 -1.43
CA LEU A 191 -12.68 9.73 -1.57
C LEU A 191 -12.21 9.49 -3.01
N MET A 192 -12.60 8.37 -3.62
CA MET A 192 -12.28 8.07 -5.02
C MET A 192 -12.92 9.08 -5.99
N GLU A 193 -14.13 9.57 -5.68
CA GLU A 193 -14.77 10.66 -6.45
C GLU A 193 -13.98 11.97 -6.32
N ARG A 194 -13.47 12.31 -5.13
CA ARG A 194 -12.59 13.48 -4.93
C ARG A 194 -11.28 13.34 -5.71
N TYR A 195 -10.69 12.14 -5.74
CA TYR A 195 -9.53 11.87 -6.59
C TYR A 195 -9.84 12.03 -8.08
N ALA A 196 -10.99 11.54 -8.54
CA ALA A 196 -11.39 11.66 -9.93
C ALA A 196 -11.60 13.13 -10.35
N ALA A 197 -12.27 13.92 -9.51
CA ALA A 197 -12.45 15.35 -9.73
C ALA A 197 -11.10 16.09 -9.79
N TYR A 198 -10.22 15.84 -8.80
CA TYR A 198 -8.91 16.48 -8.75
C TYR A 198 -8.03 16.09 -9.96
N ALA A 199 -7.98 14.81 -10.33
CA ALA A 199 -7.25 14.38 -11.52
C ALA A 199 -7.77 15.07 -12.79
N ALA A 200 -9.09 15.20 -12.94
CA ALA A 200 -9.71 15.81 -14.11
C ALA A 200 -9.35 17.31 -14.27
N GLU A 201 -9.22 18.05 -13.16
CA GLU A 201 -8.76 19.45 -13.17
C GLU A 201 -7.36 19.61 -13.78
N HIS A 202 -6.52 18.58 -13.66
CA HIS A 202 -5.17 18.52 -14.21
C HIS A 202 -5.11 17.80 -15.58
N GLY A 203 -6.26 17.52 -16.20
CA GLY A 203 -6.35 16.84 -17.49
C GLY A 203 -5.92 15.37 -17.45
N ILE A 204 -6.06 14.73 -16.29
CA ILE A 204 -5.74 13.33 -16.06
C ILE A 204 -7.04 12.58 -15.74
N VAL A 205 -7.18 11.39 -16.31
CA VAL A 205 -8.32 10.51 -16.03
C VAL A 205 -7.92 9.56 -14.92
N PHE A 206 -8.68 9.55 -13.83
CA PHE A 206 -8.59 8.50 -12.81
C PHE A 206 -9.73 7.51 -13.03
N ASP A 207 -9.41 6.23 -13.20
CA ASP A 207 -10.40 5.14 -13.23
C ASP A 207 -10.52 4.55 -11.81
N PRO A 208 -11.63 4.82 -11.10
CA PRO A 208 -11.83 4.29 -9.75
C PRO A 208 -11.94 2.78 -9.71
N GLY A 209 -12.26 2.12 -10.83
CA GLY A 209 -12.46 0.67 -10.96
C GLY A 209 -11.16 -0.10 -11.12
N SER A 210 -10.21 0.41 -11.92
CA SER A 210 -8.87 -0.16 -12.08
C SER A 210 -7.80 0.45 -11.17
N LEU A 211 -8.11 1.55 -10.46
CA LEU A 211 -7.16 2.34 -9.67
C LEU A 211 -5.99 2.87 -10.51
N GLU A 212 -6.30 3.31 -11.72
CA GLU A 212 -5.30 3.73 -12.69
C GLU A 212 -5.47 5.21 -13.04
N LEU A 213 -4.37 5.95 -13.03
CA LEU A 213 -4.33 7.29 -13.61
C LEU A 213 -3.82 7.20 -15.03
N ARG A 214 -4.48 7.89 -15.96
CA ARG A 214 -4.11 7.96 -17.37
C ARG A 214 -4.07 9.39 -17.85
N CYS A 215 -3.00 9.77 -18.54
CA CYS A 215 -2.95 11.02 -19.28
C CYS A 215 -3.27 10.77 -20.76
N ALA A 216 -3.67 11.83 -21.48
CA ALA A 216 -3.79 11.76 -22.93
C ALA A 216 -2.44 11.35 -23.55
N SER A 217 -2.50 10.46 -24.54
CA SER A 217 -1.31 9.99 -25.22
C SER A 217 -0.59 11.15 -25.92
N VAL A 218 0.75 11.11 -25.91
CA VAL A 218 1.58 12.13 -26.56
C VAL A 218 2.20 11.58 -27.83
N ALA A 219 2.44 12.44 -28.82
CA ALA A 219 2.98 12.04 -30.13
C ALA A 219 4.50 12.26 -30.24
N ALA A 220 5.08 13.01 -29.30
CA ALA A 220 6.50 13.36 -29.31
C ALA A 220 7.17 13.13 -27.95
N PRO A 221 8.42 12.63 -27.92
CA PRO A 221 9.24 12.51 -26.71
C PRO A 221 9.31 13.78 -25.84
N ALA A 222 9.37 14.95 -26.47
CA ALA A 222 9.48 16.24 -25.78
C ALA A 222 8.23 16.56 -24.93
N GLU A 223 7.06 16.04 -25.31
CA GLU A 223 5.79 16.26 -24.61
C GLU A 223 5.63 15.34 -23.40
N ALA A 224 6.35 14.22 -23.37
CA ALA A 224 6.24 13.21 -22.31
C ALA A 224 6.66 13.77 -20.95
N SER A 225 7.68 14.63 -20.89
CA SER A 225 8.14 15.23 -19.63
C SER A 225 7.05 16.08 -18.96
N ALA A 226 6.32 16.89 -19.73
CA ALA A 226 5.22 17.71 -19.24
C ALA A 226 4.05 16.84 -18.73
N ALA A 227 3.74 15.75 -19.44
CA ALA A 227 2.72 14.80 -19.02
C ALA A 227 3.09 14.06 -17.72
N VAL A 228 4.35 13.63 -17.58
CA VAL A 228 4.87 13.05 -16.33
C VAL A 228 4.76 14.05 -15.19
N ARG A 229 5.14 15.32 -15.38
CA ARG A 229 5.05 16.34 -14.32
C ARG A 229 3.62 16.59 -13.85
N ARG A 230 2.65 16.63 -14.76
CA ARG A 230 1.23 16.70 -14.39
C ARG A 230 0.80 15.49 -13.56
N MET A 231 1.25 14.29 -13.94
CA MET A 231 0.96 13.06 -13.20
C MET A 231 1.58 13.10 -11.79
N GLU A 232 2.83 13.54 -11.67
CA GLU A 232 3.51 13.73 -10.38
C GLU A 232 2.80 14.75 -9.48
N GLU A 233 2.27 15.83 -10.07
CA GLU A 233 1.48 16.83 -9.36
C GLU A 233 0.16 16.25 -8.82
N VAL A 234 -0.57 15.48 -9.63
CA VAL A 234 -1.80 14.80 -9.19
C VAL A 234 -1.52 13.82 -8.06
N LEU A 235 -0.47 13.00 -8.19
CA LEU A 235 -0.04 12.06 -7.16
C LEU A 235 0.29 12.78 -5.84
N ALA A 236 0.97 13.92 -5.90
CA ALA A 236 1.28 14.71 -4.72
C ALA A 236 0.03 15.32 -4.07
N GLY A 237 -0.99 15.69 -4.86
CA GLY A 237 -2.24 16.26 -4.37
C GLY A 237 -3.18 15.26 -3.69
N PHE A 238 -3.06 13.96 -3.99
CA PHE A 238 -3.88 12.92 -3.36
C PHE A 238 -3.62 12.76 -1.86
N GLY A 239 -2.39 12.98 -1.38
CA GLY A 239 -2.06 12.88 0.05
C GLY A 239 -2.82 13.89 0.92
N PRO A 240 -2.79 15.20 0.60
CA PRO A 240 -3.61 16.21 1.26
C PRO A 240 -5.12 15.91 1.23
N LEU A 241 -5.65 15.46 0.08
CA LEU A 241 -7.07 15.12 -0.08
C LEU A 241 -7.47 13.94 0.81
N GLU A 242 -6.65 12.89 0.84
CA GLU A 242 -6.85 11.73 1.68
C GLU A 242 -6.88 12.13 3.16
N LYS A 243 -5.90 12.95 3.58
CA LYS A 243 -5.81 13.44 4.95
C LYS A 243 -7.05 14.26 5.35
N ALA A 244 -7.53 15.14 4.46
CA ALA A 244 -8.72 15.94 4.72
C ALA A 244 -9.96 15.05 4.87
N TYR A 245 -10.16 14.11 3.94
CA TYR A 245 -11.27 13.16 3.96
C TYR A 245 -11.31 12.33 5.25
N TRP A 246 -10.18 11.72 5.63
CA TRP A 246 -10.12 10.92 6.86
C TRP A 246 -10.28 11.77 8.12
N HIS A 247 -9.83 13.03 8.09
CA HIS A 247 -10.08 13.94 9.19
C HIS A 247 -11.57 14.24 9.37
N GLU A 248 -12.29 14.57 8.29
CA GLU A 248 -13.75 14.77 8.30
C GLU A 248 -14.47 13.53 8.88
N ARG A 249 -14.18 12.35 8.33
CA ARG A 249 -14.73 11.05 8.79
C ARG A 249 -14.41 10.71 10.24
N PHE A 250 -13.18 10.98 10.68
CA PHE A 250 -12.78 10.78 12.06
C PHE A 250 -13.55 11.73 13.00
N MET A 251 -13.74 12.98 12.58
CA MET A 251 -14.51 13.95 13.36
C MET A 251 -16.00 13.61 13.42
N GLU A 252 -16.59 13.05 12.36
CA GLU A 252 -17.97 12.54 12.34
C GLU A 252 -18.20 11.41 13.35
N THR A 253 -17.19 10.57 13.59
CA THR A 253 -17.30 9.36 14.44
C THR A 253 -16.82 9.57 15.87
N MET A 254 -16.17 10.70 16.15
CA MET A 254 -15.70 11.06 17.47
C MET A 254 -16.83 11.58 18.36
N SER A 255 -17.05 10.94 19.50
CA SER A 255 -17.94 11.48 20.53
C SER A 255 -17.25 12.58 21.33
N ALA A 256 -17.95 13.68 21.60
CA ALA A 256 -17.43 14.73 22.46
C ALA A 256 -17.17 14.19 23.88
N THR A 257 -16.00 14.52 24.46
CA THR A 257 -15.73 14.25 25.88
C THR A 257 -16.77 14.94 26.77
N PRO A 258 -17.03 14.49 28.01
CA PRO A 258 -18.03 15.11 28.88
C PRO A 258 -17.83 16.64 29.05
N ARG A 259 -16.57 17.11 29.10
CA ARG A 259 -16.24 18.54 29.16
C ARG A 259 -16.60 19.27 27.87
N ILE A 260 -16.28 18.70 26.71
CA ILE A 260 -16.62 19.33 25.42
C ILE A 260 -18.13 19.29 25.20
N ARG A 261 -18.78 18.21 25.61
CA ARG A 261 -20.23 18.04 25.56
C ARG A 261 -20.96 19.12 26.35
N ALA A 262 -20.65 19.28 27.64
CA ALA A 262 -21.25 20.32 28.46
C ALA A 262 -21.02 21.73 27.90
N PHE A 263 -19.83 21.99 27.34
CA PHE A 263 -19.54 23.25 26.68
C PHE A 263 -20.42 23.47 25.43
N LEU A 264 -20.44 22.52 24.50
CA LEU A 264 -21.24 22.61 23.27
C LEU A 264 -22.74 22.68 23.57
N GLU A 265 -23.26 21.90 24.54
CA GLU A 265 -24.64 22.01 25.01
C GLU A 265 -24.96 23.42 25.51
N GLY A 266 -24.07 24.01 26.31
CA GLY A 266 -24.22 25.39 26.77
C GLY A 266 -24.19 26.40 25.62
N VAL A 267 -23.33 26.21 24.62
CA VAL A 267 -23.31 27.08 23.43
C VAL A 267 -24.63 26.95 22.66
N ALA A 268 -25.12 25.72 22.45
CA ALA A 268 -26.38 25.45 21.77
C ALA A 268 -27.59 26.05 22.51
N GLN A 269 -27.52 26.18 23.83
CA GLN A 269 -28.53 26.84 24.67
C GLN A 269 -28.39 28.37 24.72
N GLY A 270 -27.45 28.96 23.97
CA GLY A 270 -27.21 30.40 23.95
C GLY A 270 -26.48 30.93 25.18
N GLU A 271 -25.84 30.08 25.98
CA GLU A 271 -25.10 30.48 27.18
C GLU A 271 -23.69 31.00 26.90
N ALA A 272 -23.26 30.99 25.63
CA ALA A 272 -21.91 31.37 25.24
C ALA A 272 -21.59 32.82 25.63
N ARG A 273 -20.54 32.99 26.43
CA ARG A 273 -19.98 34.29 26.80
C ARG A 273 -18.54 34.38 26.34
N ILE A 274 -18.23 35.41 25.56
CA ILE A 274 -16.89 35.63 25.00
C ILE A 274 -16.17 36.68 25.85
N ASP A 275 -15.03 36.29 26.41
CA ASP A 275 -14.16 37.12 27.22
C ASP A 275 -12.80 37.29 26.52
N ILE A 276 -12.29 38.53 26.43
CA ILE A 276 -10.93 38.81 25.94
C ILE A 276 -10.07 39.25 27.12
N VAL A 277 -9.21 38.35 27.60
CA VAL A 277 -8.31 38.61 28.74
C VAL A 277 -6.87 38.71 28.24
N ARG A 278 -6.25 39.89 28.35
CA ARG A 278 -4.86 40.13 27.90
C ARG A 278 -4.61 39.69 26.45
N ARG A 279 -5.54 39.98 25.54
CA ARG A 279 -5.55 39.56 24.11
C ARG A 279 -5.67 38.06 23.86
N ASN A 280 -6.02 37.26 24.87
CA ASN A 280 -6.37 35.86 24.70
C ASN A 280 -7.89 35.67 24.77
N LEU A 281 -8.43 35.11 23.69
CA LEU A 281 -9.83 34.70 23.60
C LEU A 281 -10.12 33.58 24.61
N GLN A 282 -11.19 33.75 25.38
CA GLN A 282 -11.78 32.73 26.24
C GLN A 282 -13.29 32.72 26.00
N ILE A 283 -13.88 31.54 25.92
CA ILE A 283 -15.33 31.39 25.79
C ILE A 283 -15.83 30.53 26.94
N ARG A 284 -16.92 30.96 27.58
CA ARG A 284 -17.57 30.24 28.66
C ARG A 284 -18.98 29.83 28.24
N ALA A 285 -19.31 28.54 28.39
CA ALA A 285 -20.65 28.00 28.16
C ALA A 285 -20.82 26.70 28.95
N GLY A 286 -22.03 26.39 29.46
CA GLY A 286 -22.31 25.14 30.17
C GLY A 286 -21.40 24.90 31.38
N GLY A 287 -20.99 25.98 32.07
CA GLY A 287 -20.05 25.95 33.19
C GLY A 287 -18.57 25.70 32.82
N ILE A 288 -18.25 25.53 31.53
CA ILE A 288 -16.90 25.25 31.04
C ILE A 288 -16.26 26.51 30.46
N LEU A 289 -15.01 26.77 30.80
CA LEU A 289 -14.16 27.76 30.15
C LEU A 289 -13.25 27.06 29.13
N MET A 290 -13.25 27.56 27.90
CA MET A 290 -12.35 27.14 26.84
C MET A 290 -11.46 28.29 26.38
N LYS A 291 -10.17 28.02 26.23
CA LYS A 291 -9.20 28.99 25.74
C LYS A 291 -9.15 28.98 24.22
N ARG A 292 -8.56 30.03 23.62
CA ARG A 292 -8.38 30.19 22.17
C ARG A 292 -7.96 28.92 21.42
N SER A 293 -6.97 28.18 21.91
CA SER A 293 -6.49 26.96 21.25
C SER A 293 -7.51 25.81 21.29
N GLU A 294 -8.35 25.75 22.31
CA GLU A 294 -9.44 24.77 22.40
C GLU A 294 -10.58 25.17 21.46
N ILE A 295 -10.91 26.45 21.37
CA ILE A 295 -11.91 26.98 20.42
C ILE A 295 -11.48 26.76 18.97
N ALA A 296 -10.23 27.08 18.63
CA ALA A 296 -9.70 26.86 17.29
C ALA A 296 -9.76 25.38 16.88
N ARG A 297 -9.59 24.45 17.83
CA ARG A 297 -9.76 23.01 17.57
C ARG A 297 -11.21 22.64 17.30
N LEU A 298 -12.17 23.21 18.03
CA LEU A 298 -13.59 22.94 17.81
C LEU A 298 -14.10 23.54 16.49
N VAL A 299 -13.59 24.71 16.10
CA VAL A 299 -13.86 25.32 14.79
C VAL A 299 -13.23 24.50 13.67
N SER A 300 -11.96 24.12 13.80
CA SER A 300 -11.27 23.26 12.82
C SER A 300 -11.89 21.86 12.71
N ALA A 301 -12.47 21.36 13.79
CA ALA A 301 -13.25 20.12 13.84
C ALA A 301 -14.63 20.24 13.18
N GLY A 302 -15.05 21.46 12.83
CA GLY A 302 -16.38 21.74 12.30
C GLY A 302 -17.50 21.57 13.33
N TRP A 303 -17.22 21.51 14.63
CA TRP A 303 -18.22 21.38 15.70
C TRP A 303 -18.74 22.73 16.21
N LEU A 304 -17.98 23.80 15.97
CA LEU A 304 -18.32 25.17 16.35
C LEU A 304 -18.22 26.08 15.12
N ALA A 305 -19.26 26.85 14.85
CA ALA A 305 -19.23 27.95 13.90
C ALA A 305 -18.80 29.25 14.61
N SER A 306 -18.03 30.06 13.91
CA SER A 306 -17.43 31.30 14.41
C SER A 306 -17.56 32.37 13.33
N ASP A 307 -17.96 33.58 13.70
CA ASP A 307 -18.09 34.71 12.75
C ASP A 307 -16.74 35.36 12.37
N ASP A 308 -15.70 35.14 13.18
CA ASP A 308 -14.33 35.60 12.95
C ASP A 308 -13.32 34.59 13.53
N ASP A 309 -12.21 34.34 12.82
CA ASP A 309 -11.17 33.36 13.20
C ASP A 309 -10.26 33.84 14.36
N TYR A 310 -10.24 35.14 14.63
CA TYR A 310 -9.29 35.78 15.54
C TYR A 310 -9.98 36.39 16.77
N PHE A 311 -11.14 37.03 16.59
CA PHE A 311 -11.95 37.66 17.62
C PHE A 311 -13.45 37.49 17.35
N PRO A 312 -13.99 36.27 17.50
CA PRO A 312 -15.40 36.04 17.29
C PRO A 312 -16.25 36.88 18.23
N ARG A 313 -17.35 37.41 17.69
CA ARG A 313 -18.41 38.08 18.46
C ARG A 313 -19.55 37.14 18.75
N GLU A 314 -19.71 36.11 17.93
CA GLU A 314 -20.72 35.08 18.07
C GLU A 314 -20.12 33.71 17.78
N VAL A 315 -20.57 32.71 18.54
CA VAL A 315 -20.25 31.31 18.29
C VAL A 315 -21.50 30.47 18.37
N GLY A 316 -21.66 29.56 17.42
CA GLY A 316 -22.78 28.63 17.34
C GLY A 316 -22.30 27.18 17.26
N VAL A 317 -23.14 26.23 17.63
CA VAL A 317 -22.86 24.81 17.41
C VAL A 317 -23.37 24.42 16.02
N THR A 318 -22.55 23.71 15.25
CA THR A 318 -22.94 23.20 13.93
C THR A 318 -23.78 21.92 14.07
N GLU A 319 -24.40 21.45 12.99
CA GLU A 319 -25.10 20.16 12.95
C GLU A 319 -24.19 18.97 13.33
N ALA A 320 -22.93 18.99 12.87
CA ALA A 320 -21.91 18.01 13.26
C ALA A 320 -21.57 18.11 14.75
N GLY A 321 -21.51 19.32 15.31
CA GLY A 321 -21.31 19.55 16.73
C GLY A 321 -22.47 19.02 17.58
N LEU A 322 -23.72 19.22 17.13
CA LEU A 322 -24.92 18.68 17.77
C LEU A 322 -24.94 17.15 17.74
N THR A 323 -24.60 16.56 16.59
CA THR A 323 -24.49 15.10 16.45
C THR A 323 -23.41 14.53 17.38
N ALA A 324 -22.25 15.20 17.50
CA ALA A 324 -21.15 14.78 18.36
C ALA A 324 -21.46 14.80 19.88
N ILE A 325 -22.46 15.59 20.29
CA ILE A 325 -22.96 15.61 21.67
C ILE A 325 -24.16 14.68 21.91
N GLY A 326 -24.62 13.97 20.87
CA GLY A 326 -25.77 13.06 20.97
C GLY A 326 -27.13 13.75 20.81
N HIS A 327 -27.16 15.00 20.35
CA HIS A 327 -28.36 15.63 19.84
C HIS A 327 -28.51 15.20 18.37
N ALA A 328 -29.34 14.19 18.11
CA ALA A 328 -29.69 13.83 16.74
C ALA A 328 -30.35 15.05 16.05
N PRO A 329 -30.09 15.31 14.76
CA PRO A 329 -30.85 16.30 14.02
C PRO A 329 -32.33 15.92 14.13
N VAL A 330 -33.17 16.83 14.62
CA VAL A 330 -34.62 16.69 14.49
C VAL A 330 -34.87 16.75 12.99
N PRO A 331 -35.39 15.68 12.35
CA PRO A 331 -35.76 15.78 10.95
C PRO A 331 -36.76 16.93 10.82
N ASP A 332 -36.49 17.85 9.90
CA ASP A 332 -37.35 18.99 9.62
C ASP A 332 -38.81 18.51 9.61
N GLU A 333 -39.62 18.99 10.56
CA GLU A 333 -41.06 18.86 10.44
C GLU A 333 -41.42 19.58 9.14
N ALA A 334 -41.80 18.80 8.13
CA ALA A 334 -42.30 19.31 6.87
C ALA A 334 -43.29 20.44 7.19
N ALA A 335 -43.00 21.64 6.69
CA ALA A 335 -43.86 22.80 6.86
C ALA A 335 -45.31 22.41 6.54
N PRO A 336 -46.30 22.83 7.35
CA PRO A 336 -47.70 22.48 7.10
C PRO A 336 -48.08 22.91 5.68
N GLU A 337 -48.57 21.95 4.89
CA GLU A 337 -49.03 22.20 3.52
C GLU A 337 -49.99 23.40 3.50
N GLU A 338 -49.67 24.39 2.67
CA GLU A 338 -50.60 25.50 2.42
C GLU A 338 -51.94 24.93 1.92
N PRO A 339 -53.08 25.40 2.42
CA PRO A 339 -54.38 24.91 1.98
C PRO A 339 -54.55 25.21 0.49
N THR A 340 -54.77 24.16 -0.29
CA THR A 340 -54.98 24.25 -1.74
C THR A 340 -56.18 25.16 -2.03
N PRO A 341 -56.04 26.22 -2.84
CA PRO A 341 -57.16 27.09 -3.15
C PRO A 341 -58.19 26.34 -4.01
N SER A 342 -59.44 26.36 -3.55
CA SER A 342 -60.59 25.75 -4.22
C SER A 342 -60.81 26.37 -5.62
N PRO A 343 -60.97 25.57 -6.69
CA PRO A 343 -61.12 26.11 -8.04
C PRO A 343 -62.43 26.88 -8.19
N ALA A 344 -62.33 28.11 -8.70
CA ALA A 344 -63.49 28.94 -9.01
C ALA A 344 -64.37 28.31 -10.10
N PRO A 345 -65.71 28.44 -10.04
CA PRO A 345 -66.60 27.86 -11.03
C PRO A 345 -66.44 28.57 -12.38
N PHE A 346 -66.29 27.77 -13.43
CA PHE A 346 -66.23 28.20 -14.83
C PHE A 346 -67.44 29.07 -15.20
N ARG A 347 -67.18 30.18 -15.90
CA ARG A 347 -68.17 30.93 -16.69
C ARG A 347 -68.03 30.57 -18.17
#